data_AF-A0A1F2XN61-F1
#
_entry.id   AF-A0A1F2XN61-F1
#
_cell.length_a   1.000
_cell.length_b   1.000
_cell.length_c   1.000
_cell.angle_alpha   90.00
_cell.angle_beta   90.00
_cell.angle_gamma   90.00
#
_symmetry.space_group_name_H-M   'P 1'
#
loop_
_entity.id
_entity.type
_entity.pdbx_description
1 polymer ?
#
loop_
_entity_poly.entity_id
_entity_poly.type
_entity_poly.pdbx_seq_one_letter_code
_entity_poly.pdbx_strand_id
1 'polypeptide(L)'
;MSYIETHPLQHSTIQSIHAEWDVIVKDPSYQRNGDVWALEKKQLLIDSIINRYDIPKIYFHKFDREETRKTGKQYAVIDGRQRLETIIKFIEGRFPLGDDFEYLEDGKVNAAGMNYAELGKSYPKIKSRFDAFSLPIVTVETDDIELIEDMFSRLNEAVPLNSAEKRRAIGGDVVKAVDDVAKHDFFAKKVRFSNKRYQHKETAIRTLFLEHHLRQGKIVDTKKPLLDAFARDYKTGHTAHIRKLKSEISGLLAEMTPVFVDSDPLLIAQATVPVYLLTYRQFKVDGKTDKFTRTRLLKFNEFRTANRIAAEKDIATADYELLEYDRLSQQGTNDANSIRERVRILSERLLKR
;
A
#
# COMPACT_ATOMS: atom_id res chain seq x y z
N MET A 1 -11.90 19.51 -0.79
CA MET A 1 -11.26 18.57 -1.73
C MET A 1 -9.84 18.39 -1.24
N SER A 2 -9.43 17.18 -0.92
CA SER A 2 -8.06 16.90 -0.47
C SER A 2 -7.09 17.08 -1.64
N TYR A 3 -6.04 17.88 -1.46
CA TYR A 3 -5.03 18.17 -2.49
C TYR A 3 -3.63 17.94 -1.92
N ILE A 4 -2.66 17.73 -2.79
CA ILE A 4 -1.25 17.68 -2.42
C ILE A 4 -0.44 18.34 -3.54
N GLU A 5 0.28 19.39 -3.19
CA GLU A 5 1.18 20.10 -4.11
C GLU A 5 2.60 20.08 -3.57
N THR A 6 3.57 20.03 -4.49
CA THR A 6 5.00 20.00 -4.11
C THR A 6 5.78 21.05 -4.88
N HIS A 7 6.60 21.81 -4.16
CA HIS A 7 7.43 22.87 -4.73
C HIS A 7 8.87 22.77 -4.23
N PRO A 8 9.88 23.11 -5.04
CA PRO A 8 11.24 23.31 -4.53
C PRO A 8 11.27 24.50 -3.57
N LEU A 9 11.89 24.32 -2.40
CA LEU A 9 12.10 25.43 -1.47
C LEU A 9 13.10 26.42 -2.08
N GLN A 10 12.70 27.69 -2.15
CA GLN A 10 13.59 28.76 -2.57
C GLN A 10 14.55 29.11 -1.43
N HIS A 11 15.78 29.52 -1.76
CA HIS A 11 16.81 29.89 -0.77
C HIS A 11 17.18 28.76 0.22
N SER A 12 17.32 27.53 -0.27
CA SER A 12 17.62 26.34 0.54
C SER A 12 19.11 26.11 0.82
N THR A 13 19.94 27.16 0.86
CA THR A 13 21.38 26.96 1.17
C THR A 13 21.56 26.49 2.61
N ILE A 14 22.67 25.79 2.89
CA ILE A 14 23.00 25.37 4.26
C ILE A 14 22.97 26.57 5.22
N GLN A 15 23.54 27.71 4.82
CA GLN A 15 23.53 28.92 5.62
C GLN A 15 22.10 29.44 5.89
N SER A 16 21.24 29.49 4.88
CA SER A 16 19.84 29.94 5.03
C SER A 16 19.06 29.02 5.95
N ILE A 17 19.15 27.70 5.76
CA ILE A 17 18.46 26.72 6.60
C ILE A 17 18.97 26.72 8.04
N HIS A 18 20.27 26.94 8.24
CA HIS A 18 20.84 27.12 9.59
C HIS A 18 20.30 28.38 10.27
N ALA A 19 20.16 29.50 9.55
CA ALA A 19 19.58 30.74 10.10
C ALA A 19 18.09 30.60 10.45
N GLU A 20 17.35 29.77 9.71
CA GLU A 20 15.92 29.50 9.91
C GLU A 20 15.64 28.25 10.76
N TRP A 21 16.65 27.68 11.42
CA TRP A 21 16.54 26.41 12.12
C TRP A 21 15.47 26.39 13.22
N ASP A 22 15.16 27.56 13.80
CA ASP A 22 14.17 27.70 14.86
C ASP A 22 12.73 27.74 14.35
N VAL A 23 12.50 28.08 13.08
CA VAL A 23 11.13 28.08 12.51
C VAL A 23 10.74 26.72 11.93
N ILE A 24 11.60 25.70 12.05
CA ILE A 24 11.39 24.35 11.55
C ILE A 24 11.07 23.39 12.72
N VAL A 25 9.93 22.70 12.63
CA VAL A 25 9.57 21.59 13.53
C VAL A 25 10.33 20.34 13.10
N LYS A 26 11.19 19.84 14.00
CA LYS A 26 12.12 18.74 13.67
C LYS A 26 11.48 17.36 13.82
N ASP A 27 10.55 17.21 14.74
CA ASP A 27 9.96 15.91 15.12
C ASP A 27 8.42 15.99 15.17
N PRO A 28 7.75 16.13 14.02
CA PRO A 28 6.29 16.06 13.97
C PRO A 28 5.79 14.64 14.24
N SER A 29 4.57 14.49 14.76
CA SER A 29 4.00 13.20 15.17
C SER A 29 3.91 12.13 14.07
N TYR A 30 3.87 12.55 12.81
CA TYR A 30 3.83 11.69 11.62
C TYR A 30 5.23 11.41 11.03
N GLN A 31 6.30 11.88 11.68
CA GLN A 31 7.66 11.53 11.29
C GLN A 31 7.95 10.07 11.68
N ARG A 32 8.64 9.35 10.79
CA ARG A 32 9.10 7.99 11.10
C ARG A 32 10.31 8.06 12.03
N ASN A 33 10.23 7.33 13.14
CA ASN A 33 11.38 7.09 14.00
C ASN A 33 12.41 6.26 13.23
N GLY A 34 13.49 6.91 12.81
CA GLY A 34 14.64 6.26 12.20
C GLY A 34 15.78 6.08 13.21
N ASP A 35 16.61 5.06 12.99
CA ASP A 35 17.81 4.85 13.80
C ASP A 35 18.76 6.05 13.70
N VAL A 36 19.39 6.38 14.83
CA VAL A 36 20.39 7.45 14.91
C VAL A 36 21.59 7.08 14.06
N TRP A 37 22.05 8.00 13.20
CA TRP A 37 23.23 7.75 12.37
C TRP A 37 24.51 7.60 13.21
N ALA A 38 25.28 6.56 12.91
CA ALA A 38 26.66 6.39 13.37
C ALA A 38 27.56 7.53 12.84
N LEU A 39 28.72 7.74 13.46
CA LEU A 39 29.61 8.86 13.15
C LEU A 39 30.10 8.82 11.70
N GLU A 40 30.44 7.63 11.21
CA GLU A 40 30.99 7.40 9.88
C GLU A 40 29.97 7.84 8.81
N LYS A 41 28.69 7.54 9.02
CA LYS A 41 27.61 7.96 8.13
C LYS A 41 27.37 9.47 8.15
N LYS A 42 27.61 10.12 9.28
CA LYS A 42 27.55 11.58 9.41
C LYS A 42 28.69 12.24 8.65
N GLN A 43 29.90 11.72 8.81
CA GLN A 43 31.10 12.20 8.12
C GLN A 43 30.96 12.04 6.60
N LEU A 44 30.46 10.89 6.13
CA LEU A 44 30.21 10.64 4.71
C LEU A 44 29.23 11.66 4.08
N LEU A 45 28.22 12.12 4.82
CA LEU A 45 27.33 13.17 4.34
C LEU A 45 28.06 14.50 4.17
N ILE A 46 28.88 14.90 5.15
CA ILE A 46 29.63 16.16 5.08
C ILE A 46 30.65 16.10 3.94
N ASP A 47 31.34 14.97 3.80
CA ASP A 47 32.21 14.69 2.65
C ASP A 47 31.47 14.86 1.32
N SER A 48 30.31 14.21 1.18
CA SER A 48 29.46 14.31 -0.01
C SER A 48 29.11 15.76 -0.37
N ILE A 49 28.78 16.59 0.63
CA ILE A 49 28.46 18.00 0.44
C ILE A 49 29.68 18.80 -0.03
N ILE A 50 30.83 18.62 0.63
CA ILE A 50 32.07 19.35 0.31
C ILE A 50 32.54 18.99 -1.12
N ASN A 51 32.48 17.71 -1.47
CA ASN A 51 32.87 17.19 -2.77
C ASN A 51 31.76 17.28 -3.84
N ARG A 52 30.62 17.89 -3.52
CA ARG A 52 29.50 18.16 -4.46
C ARG A 52 28.85 16.91 -5.06
N TYR A 53 28.86 15.81 -4.31
CA TYR A 53 28.02 14.67 -4.63
C TYR A 53 26.54 15.03 -4.48
N ASP A 54 25.71 14.41 -5.30
CA ASP A 54 24.26 14.51 -5.16
C ASP A 54 23.81 13.85 -3.86
N ILE A 55 22.88 14.49 -3.15
CA ILE A 55 22.36 13.98 -1.88
C ILE A 55 20.84 13.74 -1.99
N PRO A 56 20.29 12.73 -1.29
CA PRO A 56 18.87 12.48 -1.32
C PRO A 56 18.05 13.70 -0.87
N LYS A 57 16.92 13.92 -1.55
CA LYS A 57 16.00 15.02 -1.27
C LYS A 57 15.57 15.07 0.20
N ILE A 58 15.31 16.27 0.68
CA ILE A 58 14.75 16.53 2.01
C ILE A 58 13.33 17.05 1.79
N TYR A 59 12.41 16.68 2.66
CA TYR A 59 11.01 17.06 2.49
C TYR A 59 10.43 17.75 3.71
N PHE A 60 9.83 18.91 3.48
CA PHE A 60 9.16 19.71 4.49
C PHE A 60 7.66 19.75 4.23
N HIS A 61 6.87 19.63 5.29
CA HIS A 61 5.49 20.06 5.29
C HIS A 61 5.49 21.57 5.52
N LYS A 62 4.87 22.36 4.64
CA LYS A 62 4.75 23.80 4.81
C LYS A 62 3.43 24.11 5.50
N PHE A 63 3.51 24.77 6.65
CA PHE A 63 2.32 25.18 7.38
C PHE A 63 1.60 26.34 6.70
N ASP A 64 0.29 26.41 6.90
CA ASP A 64 -0.48 27.54 6.43
C ASP A 64 -0.14 28.83 7.21
N ARG A 65 -0.67 29.96 6.73
CA ARG A 65 -0.41 31.27 7.34
C ARG A 65 -1.00 31.39 8.75
N GLU A 66 -2.07 30.67 9.03
CA GLU A 66 -2.75 30.73 10.32
C GLU A 66 -1.94 29.98 11.39
N GLU A 67 -1.50 28.77 11.08
CA GLU A 67 -0.65 27.93 11.92
C GLU A 67 0.73 28.56 12.12
N THR A 68 1.30 29.17 11.07
CA THR A 68 2.55 29.94 11.19
C THR A 68 2.42 31.10 12.17
N ARG A 69 1.31 31.85 12.14
CA ARG A 69 1.08 32.97 13.07
C ARG A 69 0.88 32.49 14.51
N LYS A 70 0.25 31.33 14.70
CA LYS A 70 -0.01 30.75 16.03
C LYS A 70 1.26 30.18 16.66
N THR A 71 2.10 29.50 15.88
CA THR A 71 3.21 28.69 16.40
C THR A 71 4.58 29.32 16.17
N GLY A 72 4.69 30.29 15.26
CA GLY A 72 5.96 30.81 14.76
C GLY A 72 6.73 29.80 13.89
N LYS A 73 6.14 28.64 13.57
CA LYS A 73 6.77 27.59 12.76
C LYS A 73 6.26 27.66 11.34
N GLN A 74 7.17 27.62 10.37
CA GLN A 74 6.84 27.69 8.94
C GLN A 74 6.83 26.31 8.29
N TYR A 75 7.64 25.39 8.82
CA TYR A 75 7.85 24.07 8.23
C TYR A 75 7.91 22.98 9.30
N ALA A 76 7.60 21.75 8.90
CA ALA A 76 7.89 20.54 9.66
C ALA A 76 8.64 19.51 8.82
N VAL A 77 9.66 18.89 9.38
CA VAL A 77 10.48 17.89 8.67
C VAL A 77 9.70 16.59 8.52
N ILE A 78 9.40 16.20 7.28
CA ILE A 78 8.75 14.92 6.98
C ILE A 78 9.80 13.83 6.77
N ASP A 79 10.80 14.11 5.92
CA ASP A 79 11.94 13.22 5.66
C ASP A 79 13.26 14.03 5.61
N GLY A 80 14.36 13.39 6.02
CA GLY A 80 15.69 14.00 6.00
C GLY A 80 16.16 14.64 7.31
N ARG A 81 15.47 14.38 8.44
CA ARG A 81 15.88 14.90 9.77
C ARG A 81 17.34 14.62 10.11
N GLN A 82 17.78 13.36 9.97
CA GLN A 82 19.15 12.98 10.29
C GLN A 82 20.18 13.71 9.41
N ARG A 83 19.85 14.00 8.15
CA ARG A 83 20.71 14.78 7.25
C ARG A 83 20.85 16.22 7.75
N LEU A 84 19.75 16.88 8.07
CA LEU A 84 19.75 18.25 8.59
C LEU A 84 20.47 18.34 9.93
N GLU A 85 20.13 17.48 10.90
CA GLU A 85 20.80 17.47 12.19
C GLU A 85 22.31 17.23 12.07
N THR A 86 22.74 16.40 11.13
CA THR A 86 24.16 16.14 10.87
C THR A 86 24.87 17.40 10.40
N ILE A 87 24.28 18.13 9.46
CA ILE A 87 24.82 19.40 8.95
C ILE A 87 24.93 20.42 10.09
N ILE A 88 23.88 20.59 10.89
CA ILE A 88 23.88 21.53 12.02
C ILE A 88 24.92 21.13 13.07
N LYS A 89 25.01 19.84 13.42
CA LYS A 89 26.01 19.32 14.37
C LYS A 89 27.44 19.53 13.87
N PHE A 90 27.68 19.45 12.57
CA PHE A 90 28.99 19.77 12.00
C PHE A 90 29.31 21.26 12.13
N ILE A 91 28.37 22.15 11.81
CA ILE A 91 28.51 23.61 11.98
C ILE A 91 28.79 23.98 13.44
N GLU A 92 28.12 23.31 14.39
CA GLU A 92 28.35 23.44 15.83
C GLU A 92 29.69 22.85 16.31
N GLY A 93 30.45 22.19 15.44
CA GLY A 93 31.74 21.57 15.79
C GLY A 93 31.61 20.30 16.63
N ARG A 94 30.48 19.59 16.57
CA ARG A 94 30.22 18.37 17.38
C ARG A 94 31.03 17.15 16.91
N PHE A 95 31.50 17.15 15.67
CA PHE A 95 32.36 16.09 15.11
C PHE A 95 33.21 16.64 13.95
N PRO A 96 34.39 16.06 13.68
CA PRO A 96 35.26 16.46 12.57
C PRO A 96 34.96 15.70 11.27
N LEU A 97 35.58 16.12 10.17
CA LEU A 97 35.70 15.32 8.95
C LEU A 97 36.35 13.96 9.24
N GLY A 98 36.04 12.96 8.40
CA GLY A 98 36.64 11.63 8.49
C GLY A 98 38.15 11.66 8.33
N ASP A 99 38.84 10.67 8.92
CA ASP A 99 40.28 10.49 8.73
C ASP A 99 40.63 10.09 7.28
N ASP A 100 39.65 9.55 6.56
CA ASP A 100 39.69 9.15 5.15
C ASP A 100 39.18 10.24 4.20
N PHE A 101 38.94 11.47 4.69
CA PHE A 101 38.45 12.56 3.85
C PHE A 101 39.48 12.98 2.79
N GLU A 102 39.05 12.99 1.53
CA GLU A 102 39.83 13.45 0.38
C GLU A 102 39.09 14.55 -0.38
N TYR A 103 39.75 15.68 -0.64
CA TYR A 103 39.16 16.76 -1.43
C TYR A 103 39.43 16.55 -2.93
N LEU A 104 38.39 16.25 -3.70
CA LEU A 104 38.54 15.78 -5.09
C LEU A 104 39.05 16.85 -6.07
N GLU A 105 38.78 18.13 -5.81
CA GLU A 105 39.21 19.22 -6.70
C GLU A 105 40.71 19.55 -6.55
N ASP A 106 41.31 19.25 -5.39
CA ASP A 106 42.74 19.46 -5.15
C ASP A 106 43.28 18.49 -4.07
N GLY A 107 44.00 17.46 -4.51
CA GLY A 107 44.60 16.44 -3.64
C GLY A 107 45.72 16.94 -2.72
N LYS A 108 46.11 18.22 -2.77
CA LYS A 108 47.04 18.82 -1.81
C LYS A 108 46.35 19.34 -0.54
N VAL A 109 45.02 19.42 -0.55
CA VAL A 109 44.24 19.84 0.61
C VAL A 109 44.21 18.69 1.63
N ASN A 110 44.70 18.96 2.83
CA ASN A 110 44.64 18.03 3.95
C ASN A 110 43.66 18.59 4.99
N ALA A 111 42.39 18.23 4.87
CA ALA A 111 41.33 18.63 5.80
C ALA A 111 40.79 17.47 6.65
N ALA A 112 41.38 16.28 6.56
CA ALA A 112 41.00 15.13 7.37
C ALA A 112 41.11 15.48 8.87
N GLY A 113 40.12 15.04 9.65
CA GLY A 113 40.04 15.33 11.08
C GLY A 113 39.72 16.80 11.44
N MET A 114 39.53 17.70 10.47
CA MET A 114 39.16 19.10 10.78
C MET A 114 37.67 19.24 11.11
N ASN A 115 37.35 20.04 12.14
CA ASN A 115 35.99 20.50 12.39
C ASN A 115 35.66 21.76 11.55
N TYR A 116 34.40 22.20 11.60
CA TYR A 116 33.92 23.36 10.83
C TYR A 116 34.71 24.65 11.07
N ALA A 117 35.15 24.92 12.31
CA ALA A 117 35.92 26.12 12.63
C ALA A 117 37.37 26.05 12.10
N GLU A 118 38.01 24.89 12.21
CA GLU A 118 39.34 24.63 11.66
C GLU A 118 39.33 24.70 10.13
N LEU A 119 38.32 24.10 9.50
CA LEU A 119 38.11 24.17 8.06
C LEU A 119 37.98 25.63 7.59
N GLY A 120 37.29 26.48 8.36
CA GLY A 120 37.18 27.91 8.07
C GLY A 120 38.49 28.68 8.16
N LYS A 121 39.37 28.31 9.09
CA LYS A 121 40.69 28.94 9.27
C LYS A 121 41.68 28.50 8.20
N SER A 122 41.76 27.19 7.94
CA SER A 122 42.75 26.61 7.03
C SER A 122 42.31 26.68 5.57
N TYR A 123 41.02 26.49 5.30
CA TYR A 123 40.46 26.38 3.94
C TYR A 123 39.16 27.20 3.78
N PRO A 124 39.23 28.54 3.88
CA PRO A 124 38.04 29.41 3.86
C PRO A 124 37.18 29.26 2.60
N LYS A 125 37.79 28.95 1.45
CA LYS A 125 37.06 28.69 0.19
C LYS A 125 36.20 27.42 0.27
N ILE A 126 36.68 26.36 0.93
CA ILE A 126 35.93 25.11 1.08
C ILE A 126 34.75 25.34 2.02
N LYS A 127 34.98 26.00 3.16
CA LYS A 127 33.90 26.39 4.08
C LYS A 127 32.84 27.23 3.39
N SER A 128 33.24 28.26 2.64
CA SER A 128 32.29 29.13 1.94
C SER A 128 31.43 28.36 0.93
N ARG A 129 31.98 27.33 0.27
CA ARG A 129 31.23 26.47 -0.64
C ARG A 129 30.28 25.53 0.10
N PHE A 130 30.70 24.99 1.25
CA PHE A 130 29.82 24.23 2.12
C PHE A 130 28.62 25.10 2.56
N ASP A 131 28.88 26.30 3.06
CA ASP A 131 27.81 27.23 3.51
C ASP A 131 26.83 27.59 2.38
N ALA A 132 27.35 27.73 1.15
CA ALA A 132 26.57 28.05 -0.04
C ALA A 132 25.93 26.84 -0.74
N PHE A 133 26.14 25.61 -0.25
CA PHE A 133 25.56 24.41 -0.85
C PHE A 133 24.04 24.47 -0.78
N SER A 134 23.37 24.32 -1.92
CA SER A 134 21.91 24.34 -2.02
C SER A 134 21.35 22.96 -1.69
N LEU A 135 20.66 22.84 -0.55
CA LEU A 135 20.03 21.59 -0.16
C LEU A 135 18.83 21.30 -1.07
N PRO A 136 18.68 20.07 -1.58
CA PRO A 136 17.56 19.67 -2.42
C PRO A 136 16.29 19.47 -1.58
N ILE A 137 15.70 20.58 -1.11
CA ILE A 137 14.52 20.59 -0.25
C ILE A 137 13.25 20.79 -1.09
N VAL A 138 12.27 19.91 -0.87
CA VAL A 138 10.93 19.99 -1.45
C VAL A 138 9.92 20.29 -0.33
N THR A 139 9.10 21.31 -0.52
CA THR A 139 7.96 21.60 0.35
C THR A 139 6.71 20.93 -0.17
N VAL A 140 5.93 20.34 0.73
CA VAL A 140 4.63 19.73 0.51
C VAL A 140 3.57 20.64 1.12
N GLU A 141 2.56 21.00 0.33
CA GLU A 141 1.41 21.80 0.75
C GLU A 141 0.15 20.93 0.69
N THR A 142 -0.43 20.65 1.86
CA THR A 142 -1.68 19.90 2.03
C THR A 142 -2.22 20.10 3.44
N ASP A 143 -3.55 20.07 3.60
CA ASP A 143 -4.23 20.04 4.88
C ASP A 143 -4.49 18.61 5.40
N ASP A 144 -4.16 17.59 4.58
CA ASP A 144 -4.41 16.19 4.86
C ASP A 144 -3.11 15.43 5.17
N ILE A 145 -2.87 15.18 6.47
CA ILE A 145 -1.69 14.45 6.96
C ILE A 145 -1.64 13.02 6.40
N GLU A 146 -2.78 12.38 6.14
CA GLU A 146 -2.82 11.02 5.59
C GLU A 146 -2.28 10.99 4.14
N LEU A 147 -2.46 12.07 3.37
CA LEU A 147 -1.87 12.21 2.04
C LEU A 147 -0.35 12.34 2.09
N ILE A 148 0.18 13.03 3.10
CA ILE A 148 1.63 13.10 3.34
C ILE A 148 2.17 11.68 3.58
N GLU A 149 1.55 10.92 4.49
CA GLU A 149 1.96 9.55 4.79
C GLU A 149 1.89 8.63 3.55
N ASP A 150 0.83 8.72 2.74
CA ASP A 150 0.68 7.94 1.51
C ASP A 150 1.75 8.32 0.46
N MET A 151 2.05 9.61 0.30
CA MET A 151 3.11 10.09 -0.59
C MET A 151 4.47 9.51 -0.19
N PHE A 152 4.85 9.57 1.09
CA PHE A 152 6.12 9.02 1.56
C PHE A 152 6.16 7.50 1.57
N SER A 153 5.03 6.83 1.80
CA SER A 153 4.95 5.39 1.63
C SER A 153 5.29 5.01 0.18
N ARG A 154 4.83 5.78 -0.82
CA ARG A 154 5.15 5.55 -2.24
C ARG A 154 6.55 5.97 -2.64
N LEU A 155 7.11 6.96 -1.96
CA LEU A 155 8.46 7.45 -2.22
C LEU A 155 9.53 6.48 -1.67
N ASN A 156 9.31 5.95 -0.46
CA ASN A 156 10.26 5.10 0.25
C ASN A 156 10.08 3.61 -0.08
N GLU A 157 8.85 3.17 -0.32
CA GLU A 157 8.60 1.84 -0.84
C GLU A 157 8.33 1.99 -2.33
N ALA A 158 9.12 1.33 -3.18
CA ALA A 158 8.80 1.21 -4.61
C ALA A 158 7.40 0.60 -4.85
N VAL A 159 6.70 0.14 -3.80
CA VAL A 159 5.31 -0.29 -3.82
C VAL A 159 4.64 -0.01 -2.45
N PRO A 160 3.63 0.88 -2.32
CA PRO A 160 2.95 1.16 -1.05
C PRO A 160 2.20 -0.07 -0.54
N LEU A 161 2.18 -0.32 0.78
CA LEU A 161 1.38 -1.40 1.39
C LEU A 161 -0.05 -1.45 0.84
N ASN A 162 -0.47 -2.62 0.36
CA ASN A 162 -1.81 -2.80 -0.18
C ASN A 162 -2.85 -2.95 0.93
N SER A 163 -4.12 -2.95 0.55
CA SER A 163 -5.24 -3.06 1.51
C SER A 163 -5.13 -4.29 2.41
N ALA A 164 -4.67 -5.43 1.89
CA ALA A 164 -4.49 -6.65 2.69
C ALA A 164 -3.35 -6.52 3.72
N GLU A 165 -2.24 -5.88 3.33
CA GLU A 165 -1.08 -5.59 4.19
C GLU A 165 -1.45 -4.61 5.31
N LYS A 166 -2.15 -3.52 4.97
CA LYS A 166 -2.66 -2.55 5.93
C LYS A 166 -3.63 -3.21 6.91
N ARG A 167 -4.54 -4.08 6.44
CA ARG A 167 -5.48 -4.81 7.32
C ARG A 167 -4.78 -5.81 8.25
N ARG A 168 -3.70 -6.44 7.81
CA ARG A 168 -2.93 -7.35 8.66
C ARG A 168 -2.39 -6.65 9.90
N ALA A 169 -2.00 -5.38 9.78
CA ALA A 169 -1.51 -4.56 10.90
C ALA A 169 -2.59 -4.25 11.95
N ILE A 170 -3.89 -4.31 11.60
CA ILE A 170 -5.01 -4.10 12.53
C ILE A 170 -5.03 -5.17 13.63
N GLY A 171 -4.71 -6.43 13.27
CA GLY A 171 -4.77 -7.59 14.15
C GLY A 171 -6.20 -7.97 14.55
N GLY A 172 -6.32 -8.85 15.55
CA GLY A 172 -7.61 -9.27 16.11
C GLY A 172 -8.22 -10.55 15.52
N ASP A 173 -9.46 -10.84 15.90
CA ASP A 173 -10.11 -12.11 15.59
C ASP A 173 -10.36 -12.30 14.09
N VAL A 174 -10.84 -11.25 13.40
CA VAL A 174 -11.05 -11.30 11.94
C VAL A 174 -9.75 -11.57 11.20
N VAL A 175 -8.67 -10.85 11.53
CA VAL A 175 -7.38 -11.02 10.84
C VAL A 175 -6.83 -12.43 11.04
N LYS A 176 -6.97 -13.01 12.24
CA LYS A 176 -6.61 -14.42 12.49
C LYS A 176 -7.46 -15.39 11.66
N ALA A 177 -8.77 -15.17 11.57
CA ALA A 177 -9.63 -16.00 10.74
C ALA A 177 -9.31 -15.89 9.24
N VAL A 178 -8.95 -14.69 8.76
CA VAL A 178 -8.48 -14.46 7.39
C VAL A 178 -7.19 -15.23 7.12
N ASP A 179 -6.23 -15.21 8.05
CA ASP A 179 -4.97 -15.93 7.93
C ASP A 179 -5.18 -17.45 7.87
N ASP A 180 -6.11 -17.99 8.65
CA ASP A 180 -6.47 -19.40 8.64
C ASP A 180 -7.17 -19.80 7.34
N VAL A 181 -8.17 -19.03 6.88
CA VAL A 181 -8.90 -19.31 5.63
C VAL A 181 -7.95 -19.23 4.44
N ALA A 182 -7.04 -18.26 4.41
CA ALA A 182 -6.07 -18.11 3.32
C ALA A 182 -5.06 -19.27 3.24
N LYS A 183 -4.89 -20.07 4.31
CA LYS A 183 -4.04 -21.27 4.32
C LYS A 183 -4.78 -22.53 3.86
N HIS A 184 -6.09 -22.46 3.64
CA HIS A 184 -6.89 -23.61 3.19
C HIS A 184 -6.37 -24.18 1.87
N ASP A 185 -6.44 -25.50 1.70
CA ASP A 185 -5.96 -26.23 0.51
C ASP A 185 -6.53 -25.68 -0.81
N PHE A 186 -7.76 -25.15 -0.77
CA PHE A 186 -8.36 -24.43 -1.87
C PHE A 186 -7.48 -23.27 -2.39
N PHE A 187 -6.98 -22.41 -1.49
CA PHE A 187 -6.09 -21.30 -1.86
C PHE A 187 -4.66 -21.77 -2.10
N ALA A 188 -4.18 -22.77 -1.37
CA ALA A 188 -2.81 -23.25 -1.52
C ALA A 188 -2.58 -24.00 -2.85
N LYS A 189 -3.58 -24.78 -3.31
CA LYS A 189 -3.42 -25.71 -4.44
C LYS A 189 -4.30 -25.37 -5.64
N LYS A 190 -5.54 -24.92 -5.43
CA LYS A 190 -6.54 -24.83 -6.51
C LYS A 190 -6.55 -23.51 -7.26
N VAL A 191 -6.38 -22.37 -6.57
CA VAL A 191 -6.39 -21.06 -7.24
C VAL A 191 -5.13 -20.85 -8.09
N ARG A 192 -5.26 -20.15 -9.23
CA ARG A 192 -4.12 -19.87 -10.12
C ARG A 192 -3.43 -18.53 -9.83
N PHE A 193 -4.11 -17.60 -9.15
CA PHE A 193 -3.49 -16.34 -8.76
C PHE A 193 -2.52 -16.53 -7.60
N SER A 194 -1.31 -15.96 -7.73
CA SER A 194 -0.26 -16.08 -6.71
C SER A 194 -0.66 -15.39 -5.40
N ASN A 195 -0.15 -15.85 -4.26
CA ASN A 195 -0.31 -15.15 -2.99
C ASN A 195 0.62 -13.92 -2.83
N LYS A 196 1.18 -13.39 -3.94
CA LYS A 196 2.01 -12.18 -3.88
C LYS A 196 1.21 -11.04 -3.25
N ARG A 197 1.79 -10.35 -2.28
CA ARG A 197 1.13 -9.26 -1.55
C ARG A 197 -0.20 -9.67 -0.91
N TYR A 198 -0.28 -10.87 -0.34
CA TYR A 198 -1.43 -11.33 0.44
C TYR A 198 -2.77 -11.37 -0.33
N GLN A 199 -2.74 -11.63 -1.65
CA GLN A 199 -3.96 -11.75 -2.46
C GLN A 199 -4.92 -12.86 -1.98
N HIS A 200 -4.40 -13.94 -1.38
CA HIS A 200 -5.25 -14.98 -0.81
C HIS A 200 -6.02 -14.43 0.40
N LYS A 201 -5.37 -13.61 1.24
CA LYS A 201 -5.99 -12.93 2.39
C LYS A 201 -7.05 -11.92 1.95
N GLU A 202 -6.80 -11.21 0.84
CA GLU A 202 -7.77 -10.29 0.23
C GLU A 202 -9.06 -11.03 -0.16
N THR A 203 -8.93 -12.21 -0.75
CA THR A 203 -10.08 -13.02 -1.15
C THR A 203 -10.77 -13.64 0.07
N ALA A 204 -9.99 -14.13 1.04
CA ALA A 204 -10.49 -14.71 2.27
C ALA A 204 -11.34 -13.71 3.08
N ILE A 205 -10.88 -12.47 3.27
CA ILE A 205 -11.67 -11.47 4.01
C ILE A 205 -12.98 -11.13 3.29
N ARG A 206 -12.99 -11.08 1.95
CA ARG A 206 -14.23 -10.86 1.18
C ARG A 206 -15.23 -11.99 1.40
N THR A 207 -14.78 -13.25 1.39
CA THR A 207 -15.66 -14.40 1.64
C THR A 207 -16.24 -14.39 3.06
N LEU A 208 -15.42 -14.08 4.07
CA LEU A 208 -15.87 -13.95 5.46
C LEU A 208 -16.87 -12.79 5.63
N PHE A 209 -16.60 -11.66 5.00
CA PHE A 209 -17.47 -10.48 5.05
C PHE A 209 -18.83 -10.73 4.36
N LEU A 210 -18.83 -11.40 3.21
CA LEU A 210 -20.05 -11.78 2.52
C LEU A 210 -20.88 -12.77 3.35
N GLU A 211 -20.26 -13.78 3.95
CA GLU A 211 -20.96 -14.74 4.83
C GLU A 211 -21.50 -14.04 6.09
N HIS A 212 -20.80 -13.05 6.62
CA HIS A 212 -21.30 -12.23 7.73
C HIS A 212 -22.63 -11.54 7.40
N HIS A 213 -22.72 -10.89 6.24
CA HIS A 213 -23.92 -10.15 5.82
C HIS A 213 -25.01 -11.02 5.19
N LEU A 214 -24.65 -12.16 4.59
CA LEU A 214 -25.65 -13.10 4.05
C LEU A 214 -26.50 -13.74 5.13
N ARG A 215 -25.98 -13.88 6.35
CA ARG A 215 -26.80 -14.26 7.52
C ARG A 215 -27.89 -13.25 7.85
N GLN A 216 -27.77 -12.02 7.34
CA GLN A 216 -28.77 -10.97 7.42
C GLN A 216 -29.58 -10.84 6.11
N GLY A 217 -29.43 -11.80 5.18
CA GLY A 217 -30.15 -11.85 3.92
C GLY A 217 -29.65 -10.89 2.84
N LYS A 218 -28.44 -10.33 2.96
CA LYS A 218 -27.94 -9.29 2.04
C LYS A 218 -26.59 -9.64 1.42
N ILE A 219 -26.51 -9.53 0.10
CA ILE A 219 -25.23 -9.38 -0.63
C ILE A 219 -24.91 -7.88 -0.65
N VAL A 220 -23.73 -7.52 -0.16
CA VAL A 220 -23.25 -6.15 0.04
C VAL A 220 -21.97 -5.87 -0.74
N ASP A 221 -21.61 -4.59 -0.86
CA ASP A 221 -20.36 -4.14 -1.48
C ASP A 221 -19.16 -4.69 -0.69
N THR A 222 -18.12 -5.14 -1.38
CA THR A 222 -16.87 -5.65 -0.78
C THR A 222 -15.71 -4.68 -1.01
N LYS A 223 -16.02 -3.37 -1.04
CA LYS A 223 -15.04 -2.30 -1.24
C LYS A 223 -14.12 -2.16 -0.03
N LYS A 224 -12.92 -1.61 -0.27
CA LYS A 224 -11.87 -1.44 0.74
C LYS A 224 -12.39 -0.84 2.07
N PRO A 225 -13.14 0.28 2.11
CA PRO A 225 -13.56 0.88 3.38
C PRO A 225 -14.41 -0.05 4.25
N LEU A 226 -15.26 -0.87 3.62
CA LEU A 226 -16.15 -1.80 4.32
C LEU A 226 -15.38 -3.00 4.89
N LEU A 227 -14.40 -3.51 4.14
CA LEU A 227 -13.52 -4.58 4.62
C LEU A 227 -12.59 -4.09 5.73
N ASP A 228 -12.12 -2.85 5.65
CA ASP A 228 -11.31 -2.22 6.70
C ASP A 228 -12.14 -2.01 7.97
N ALA A 229 -13.38 -1.52 7.84
CA ALA A 229 -14.32 -1.40 8.96
C ALA A 229 -14.61 -2.76 9.60
N PHE A 230 -14.90 -3.80 8.81
CA PHE A 230 -15.12 -5.15 9.32
C PHE A 230 -13.94 -5.68 10.16
N ALA A 231 -12.70 -5.42 9.73
CA ALA A 231 -11.52 -5.82 10.47
C ALA A 231 -11.37 -5.05 11.80
N ARG A 232 -11.76 -3.77 11.84
CA ARG A 232 -11.70 -2.93 13.06
C ARG A 232 -12.83 -3.25 14.03
N ASP A 233 -14.06 -3.30 13.54
CA ASP A 233 -15.27 -3.48 14.34
C ASP A 233 -15.29 -4.84 15.05
N TYR A 234 -14.73 -5.86 14.40
CA TYR A 234 -14.64 -7.21 14.93
C TYR A 234 -13.22 -7.59 15.38
N LYS A 235 -12.41 -6.60 15.77
CA LYS A 235 -11.04 -6.81 16.24
C LYS A 235 -11.00 -7.63 17.55
N THR A 236 -11.88 -7.32 18.50
CA THR A 236 -11.97 -7.96 19.83
C THR A 236 -13.42 -8.16 20.25
N GLY A 237 -13.70 -9.10 21.16
CA GLY A 237 -15.03 -9.29 21.76
C GLY A 237 -16.03 -10.11 20.93
N HIS A 238 -15.64 -10.57 19.74
CA HIS A 238 -16.52 -11.30 18.82
C HIS A 238 -15.98 -12.68 18.42
N THR A 239 -15.06 -13.24 19.20
CA THR A 239 -14.29 -14.46 18.86
C THR A 239 -15.18 -15.64 18.48
N ALA A 240 -16.28 -15.87 19.21
CA ALA A 240 -17.20 -16.98 18.93
C ALA A 240 -17.91 -16.82 17.57
N HIS A 241 -18.39 -15.62 17.27
CA HIS A 241 -19.02 -15.29 16.00
C HIS A 241 -18.04 -15.44 14.82
N ILE A 242 -16.84 -14.86 14.95
CA ILE A 242 -15.80 -14.97 13.92
C ILE A 242 -15.35 -16.42 13.72
N ARG A 243 -15.24 -17.21 14.79
CA ARG A 243 -14.93 -18.65 14.68
C ARG A 243 -16.02 -19.41 13.92
N LYS A 244 -17.29 -19.08 14.14
CA LYS A 244 -18.43 -19.68 13.40
C LYS A 244 -18.40 -19.30 11.92
N LEU A 245 -18.09 -18.04 11.59
CA LEU A 245 -17.92 -17.61 10.20
C LEU A 245 -16.76 -18.35 9.52
N LYS A 246 -15.62 -18.45 10.20
CA LYS A 246 -14.45 -19.20 9.73
C LYS A 246 -14.80 -20.65 9.42
N SER A 247 -15.44 -21.34 10.37
CA SER A 247 -15.81 -22.75 10.20
C SER A 247 -16.74 -22.97 9.01
N GLU A 248 -17.71 -22.07 8.79
CA GLU A 248 -18.63 -22.15 7.65
C GLU A 248 -17.88 -21.99 6.32
N ILE A 249 -17.06 -20.95 6.20
CA ILE A 249 -16.28 -20.70 4.98
C ILE A 249 -15.29 -21.84 4.72
N SER A 250 -14.57 -22.32 5.73
CA SER A 250 -13.68 -23.47 5.58
C SER A 250 -14.42 -24.73 5.14
N GLY A 251 -15.63 -24.99 5.65
CA GLY A 251 -16.46 -26.11 5.23
C GLY A 251 -16.89 -26.01 3.76
N LEU A 252 -17.41 -24.85 3.33
CA LEU A 252 -17.77 -24.60 1.94
C LEU A 252 -16.57 -24.75 0.99
N LEU A 253 -15.40 -24.21 1.37
CA LEU A 253 -14.18 -24.35 0.58
C LEU A 253 -13.72 -25.80 0.49
N ALA A 254 -13.82 -26.58 1.57
CA ALA A 254 -13.46 -27.99 1.58
C ALA A 254 -14.36 -28.80 0.62
N GLU A 255 -15.67 -28.55 0.66
CA GLU A 255 -16.64 -29.23 -0.22
C GLU A 255 -16.48 -28.85 -1.70
N MET A 256 -16.10 -27.61 -1.99
CA MET A 256 -15.82 -27.14 -3.36
C MET A 256 -14.48 -27.63 -3.90
N THR A 257 -13.50 -27.90 -3.04
CA THR A 257 -12.11 -28.20 -3.44
C THR A 257 -12.00 -29.36 -4.45
N PRO A 258 -12.72 -30.49 -4.32
CA PRO A 258 -12.67 -31.60 -5.27
C PRO A 258 -13.14 -31.27 -6.70
N VAL A 259 -13.92 -30.19 -6.87
CA VAL A 259 -14.38 -29.73 -8.19
C VAL A 259 -13.23 -29.17 -9.04
N PHE A 260 -12.15 -28.74 -8.39
CA PHE A 260 -11.04 -28.05 -9.03
C PHE A 260 -9.77 -28.90 -9.05
N VAL A 261 -9.04 -28.82 -10.15
CA VAL A 261 -7.67 -29.33 -10.26
C VAL A 261 -6.70 -28.31 -9.68
N ASP A 262 -5.45 -28.71 -9.51
CA ASP A 262 -4.43 -27.79 -9.01
C ASP A 262 -4.13 -26.71 -10.06
N SER A 263 -3.96 -25.46 -9.61
CA SER A 263 -3.79 -24.27 -10.47
C SER A 263 -4.85 -24.14 -11.57
N ASP A 264 -6.12 -24.23 -11.16
CA ASP A 264 -7.26 -24.40 -12.05
C ASP A 264 -7.48 -23.20 -13.00
N PRO A 265 -7.71 -23.42 -14.31
CA PRO A 265 -8.10 -22.35 -15.24
C PRO A 265 -9.47 -21.73 -14.91
N LEU A 266 -10.31 -22.37 -14.11
CA LEU A 266 -11.56 -21.79 -13.61
C LEU A 266 -11.34 -20.77 -12.47
N LEU A 267 -10.14 -20.71 -11.88
CA LEU A 267 -9.81 -19.90 -10.69
C LEU A 267 -8.66 -18.93 -10.97
N ILE A 268 -8.66 -18.29 -12.14
CA ILE A 268 -7.65 -17.32 -12.56
C ILE A 268 -7.80 -16.00 -11.80
N ALA A 269 -9.03 -15.48 -11.70
CA ALA A 269 -9.29 -14.18 -11.10
C ALA A 269 -9.76 -14.32 -9.65
N GLN A 270 -9.26 -13.44 -8.77
CA GLN A 270 -9.69 -13.38 -7.36
C GLN A 270 -11.20 -13.18 -7.22
N ALA A 271 -11.79 -12.34 -8.09
CA ALA A 271 -13.22 -12.02 -8.05
C ALA A 271 -14.13 -13.20 -8.40
N THR A 272 -13.59 -14.28 -8.96
CA THR A 272 -14.34 -15.51 -9.26
C THR A 272 -14.64 -16.31 -7.99
N VAL A 273 -13.72 -16.32 -7.02
CA VAL A 273 -13.84 -17.14 -5.80
C VAL A 273 -15.10 -16.78 -4.99
N PRO A 274 -15.40 -15.50 -4.68
CA PRO A 274 -16.65 -15.15 -4.01
C PRO A 274 -17.89 -15.59 -4.79
N VAL A 275 -17.93 -15.40 -6.11
CA VAL A 275 -19.08 -15.79 -6.93
C VAL A 275 -19.32 -17.30 -6.86
N TYR A 276 -18.27 -18.10 -7.03
CA TYR A 276 -18.36 -19.55 -6.95
C TYR A 276 -18.76 -20.04 -5.56
N LEU A 277 -18.22 -19.44 -4.50
CA LEU A 277 -18.57 -19.80 -3.13
C LEU A 277 -20.04 -19.48 -2.84
N LEU A 278 -20.55 -18.34 -3.30
CA LEU A 278 -21.95 -17.96 -3.15
C LEU A 278 -22.90 -18.85 -3.95
N THR A 279 -22.57 -19.16 -5.20
CA THR A 279 -23.34 -20.10 -6.03
C THR A 279 -23.37 -21.49 -5.39
N TYR A 280 -22.22 -21.99 -4.92
CA TYR A 280 -22.16 -23.30 -4.25
C TYR A 280 -22.99 -23.32 -2.96
N ARG A 281 -22.86 -22.28 -2.13
CA ARG A 281 -23.66 -22.12 -0.91
C ARG A 281 -25.15 -22.10 -1.21
N GLN A 282 -25.58 -21.38 -2.24
CA GLN A 282 -26.99 -21.36 -2.68
C GLN A 282 -27.44 -22.77 -3.10
N PHE A 283 -26.64 -23.47 -3.90
CA PHE A 283 -26.95 -24.83 -4.31
C PHE A 283 -26.97 -25.82 -3.14
N LYS A 284 -26.16 -25.59 -2.11
CA LYS A 284 -26.19 -26.37 -0.87
C LYS A 284 -27.52 -26.19 -0.13
N VAL A 285 -28.01 -24.96 -0.01
CA VAL A 285 -29.32 -24.66 0.59
C VAL A 285 -30.45 -25.27 -0.24
N ASP A 286 -30.37 -25.20 -1.57
CA ASP A 286 -31.40 -25.69 -2.47
C ASP A 286 -31.35 -27.20 -2.73
N GLY A 287 -30.36 -27.92 -2.18
CA GLY A 287 -30.16 -29.36 -2.42
C GLY A 287 -29.72 -29.70 -3.86
N LYS A 288 -29.01 -28.79 -4.54
CA LYS A 288 -28.59 -28.86 -5.95
C LYS A 288 -27.07 -28.83 -6.13
N THR A 289 -26.30 -29.28 -5.14
CA THR A 289 -24.82 -29.27 -5.21
C THR A 289 -24.28 -30.14 -6.35
N ASP A 290 -25.05 -31.14 -6.80
CA ASP A 290 -24.77 -31.97 -7.98
C ASP A 290 -24.67 -31.17 -9.29
N LYS A 291 -25.19 -29.93 -9.31
CA LYS A 291 -25.10 -29.01 -10.45
C LYS A 291 -23.82 -28.17 -10.45
N PHE A 292 -23.13 -28.06 -9.32
CA PHE A 292 -21.84 -27.37 -9.24
C PHE A 292 -20.69 -28.33 -9.55
N THR A 293 -20.51 -28.64 -10.84
CA THR A 293 -19.47 -29.57 -11.31
C THR A 293 -18.48 -28.90 -12.22
N ARG A 294 -17.26 -29.46 -12.28
CA ARG A 294 -16.19 -28.99 -13.16
C ARG A 294 -16.65 -28.88 -14.60
N THR A 295 -17.30 -29.92 -15.11
CA THR A 295 -17.79 -30.00 -16.48
C THR A 295 -18.78 -28.88 -16.80
N ARG A 296 -19.72 -28.58 -15.89
CA ARG A 296 -20.68 -27.50 -16.08
C ARG A 296 -20.01 -26.12 -16.04
N LEU A 297 -19.05 -25.91 -15.14
CA LEU A 297 -18.27 -24.66 -15.06
C LEU A 297 -17.41 -24.44 -16.32
N LEU A 298 -16.78 -25.49 -16.85
CA LEU A 298 -16.01 -25.42 -18.11
C LEU A 298 -16.92 -25.08 -19.28
N LYS A 299 -18.04 -25.78 -19.44
CA LYS A 299 -19.05 -25.47 -20.48
C LYS A 299 -19.55 -24.05 -20.38
N PHE A 300 -19.83 -23.54 -19.17
CA PHE A 300 -20.22 -22.15 -18.98
C PHE A 300 -19.15 -21.18 -19.50
N ASN A 301 -17.88 -21.41 -19.19
CA ASN A 301 -16.78 -20.58 -19.69
C ASN A 301 -16.59 -20.70 -21.22
N GLU A 302 -16.77 -21.88 -21.79
CA GLU A 302 -16.74 -22.09 -23.25
C GLU A 302 -17.86 -21.29 -23.93
N PHE A 303 -19.10 -21.40 -23.46
CA PHE A 303 -20.24 -20.64 -23.98
C PHE A 303 -20.03 -19.13 -23.85
N ARG A 304 -19.56 -18.66 -22.69
CA ARG A 304 -19.23 -17.25 -22.46
C ARG A 304 -18.19 -16.75 -23.46
N THR A 305 -17.12 -17.52 -23.67
CA THR A 305 -16.04 -17.16 -24.61
C THR A 305 -16.53 -17.14 -26.05
N ALA A 306 -17.29 -18.15 -26.47
CA ALA A 306 -17.86 -18.22 -27.81
C ALA A 306 -18.84 -17.08 -28.06
N ASN A 307 -19.67 -16.74 -27.07
CA ASN A 307 -20.63 -15.64 -27.15
C ASN A 307 -19.93 -14.28 -27.35
N ARG A 308 -18.84 -14.03 -26.62
CA ARG A 308 -18.04 -12.80 -26.79
C ARG A 308 -17.45 -12.69 -28.20
N ILE A 309 -16.88 -13.78 -28.71
CA ILE A 309 -16.30 -13.81 -30.07
C ILE A 309 -17.38 -13.62 -31.14
N ALA A 310 -18.56 -14.19 -30.93
CA ALA A 310 -19.70 -13.99 -31.83
C ALA A 310 -20.20 -12.53 -31.80
N ALA A 311 -20.31 -11.94 -30.61
CA ALA A 311 -20.75 -10.56 -30.42
C ALA A 311 -19.82 -9.52 -31.07
N GLU A 312 -18.52 -9.81 -31.16
CA GLU A 312 -17.56 -8.97 -31.89
C GLU A 312 -17.84 -8.93 -33.40
N LYS A 313 -18.47 -9.98 -33.94
CA LYS A 313 -18.86 -10.06 -35.36
C LYS A 313 -20.26 -9.51 -35.61
N ASP A 314 -21.20 -9.88 -34.74
CA ASP A 314 -22.59 -9.42 -34.78
C ASP A 314 -23.19 -9.42 -33.36
N ILE A 315 -23.36 -8.22 -32.81
CA ILE A 315 -23.90 -8.04 -31.46
C ILE A 315 -25.38 -8.43 -31.36
N ALA A 316 -26.15 -8.41 -32.46
CA ALA A 316 -27.59 -8.65 -32.42
C ALA A 316 -27.94 -10.10 -32.07
N THR A 317 -27.04 -11.04 -32.37
CA THR A 317 -27.22 -12.48 -32.08
C THR A 317 -26.59 -12.93 -30.77
N ALA A 318 -26.00 -12.00 -30.01
CA ALA A 318 -25.30 -12.30 -28.78
C ALA A 318 -26.27 -12.51 -27.59
N ASP A 319 -25.89 -13.42 -26.69
CA ASP A 319 -26.50 -13.57 -25.39
C ASP A 319 -26.06 -12.43 -24.47
N TYR A 320 -26.93 -11.43 -24.31
CA TYR A 320 -26.66 -10.23 -23.52
C TYR A 320 -26.37 -10.52 -22.04
N GLU A 321 -26.91 -11.60 -21.46
CA GLU A 321 -26.59 -11.96 -20.07
C GLU A 321 -25.13 -12.42 -19.93
N LEU A 322 -24.63 -13.19 -20.91
CA LEU A 322 -23.23 -13.62 -20.91
C LEU A 322 -22.28 -12.43 -21.15
N LEU A 323 -22.67 -11.46 -21.98
CA LEU A 323 -21.92 -10.21 -22.15
C LEU A 323 -21.92 -9.37 -20.87
N GLU A 324 -23.06 -9.29 -20.18
CA GLU A 324 -23.17 -8.58 -18.91
C GLU A 324 -22.33 -9.26 -17.82
N TYR A 325 -22.32 -10.60 -17.77
CA TYR A 325 -21.43 -11.35 -16.87
C TYR A 325 -19.96 -11.00 -17.12
N ASP A 326 -19.55 -10.87 -18.39
CA ASP A 326 -18.18 -10.47 -18.77
C ASP A 326 -17.86 -9.06 -18.30
N ARG A 327 -18.76 -8.11 -18.57
CA ARG A 327 -18.61 -6.72 -18.16
C ARG A 327 -18.47 -6.59 -16.65
N LEU A 328 -19.34 -7.27 -15.89
CA LEU A 328 -19.34 -7.28 -14.42
C LEU A 328 -18.13 -8.03 -13.82
N SER A 329 -17.52 -8.92 -14.59
CA SER A 329 -16.29 -9.62 -14.20
C SER A 329 -15.03 -8.77 -14.43
N GLN A 330 -15.13 -7.71 -15.23
CA GLN A 330 -14.04 -6.75 -15.49
C GLN A 330 -14.18 -5.46 -14.67
N GLN A 331 -15.41 -4.96 -14.54
CA GLN A 331 -15.72 -3.68 -13.90
C GLN A 331 -16.66 -3.88 -12.71
N GLY A 332 -16.47 -3.09 -11.64
CA GLY A 332 -17.36 -3.12 -10.49
C GLY A 332 -17.40 -4.47 -9.77
N THR A 333 -16.34 -5.29 -9.86
CA THR A 333 -16.32 -6.68 -9.35
C THR A 333 -16.57 -6.80 -7.85
N ASN A 334 -16.47 -5.70 -7.11
CA ASN A 334 -16.71 -5.65 -5.67
C ASN A 334 -18.07 -5.00 -5.32
N ASP A 335 -18.86 -4.56 -6.30
CA ASP A 335 -20.19 -3.99 -6.07
C ASP A 335 -21.21 -5.10 -5.78
N ALA A 336 -22.14 -4.82 -4.87
CA ALA A 336 -23.20 -5.75 -4.46
C ALA A 336 -24.02 -6.24 -5.66
N ASN A 337 -24.39 -5.31 -6.56
CA ASN A 337 -25.16 -5.63 -7.76
C ASN A 337 -24.36 -6.52 -8.72
N SER A 338 -23.07 -6.21 -8.93
CA SER A 338 -22.20 -7.04 -9.77
C SER A 338 -22.05 -8.46 -9.23
N ILE A 339 -21.83 -8.60 -7.91
CA ILE A 339 -21.72 -9.91 -7.28
C ILE A 339 -23.03 -10.67 -7.41
N ARG A 340 -24.16 -10.04 -7.09
CA ARG A 340 -25.49 -10.65 -7.15
C ARG A 340 -25.82 -11.13 -8.56
N GLU A 341 -25.58 -10.29 -9.56
CA GLU A 341 -25.93 -10.59 -10.95
C GLU A 341 -25.05 -11.69 -11.54
N ARG A 342 -23.74 -11.68 -11.24
CA ARG A 342 -22.86 -12.80 -11.61
C ARG A 342 -23.27 -14.11 -10.95
N VAL A 343 -23.67 -14.09 -9.67
CA VAL A 343 -24.19 -15.28 -8.99
C VAL A 343 -25.48 -15.76 -9.66
N ARG A 344 -26.42 -14.85 -9.96
CA ARG A 344 -27.68 -15.17 -10.64
C ARG A 344 -27.44 -15.86 -11.99
N ILE A 345 -26.70 -15.20 -12.88
CA ILE A 345 -26.43 -15.69 -14.23
C ILE A 345 -25.70 -17.04 -14.17
N LEU A 346 -24.66 -17.16 -13.32
CA LEU A 346 -23.94 -18.42 -13.17
C LEU A 346 -24.86 -19.54 -12.67
N SER A 347 -25.65 -19.28 -11.61
CA SER A 347 -26.59 -20.26 -11.05
C SER A 347 -27.58 -20.73 -12.11
N GLU A 348 -28.23 -19.83 -12.84
CA GLU A 348 -29.20 -20.18 -13.89
C GLU A 348 -28.56 -21.01 -15.01
N ARG A 349 -27.36 -20.65 -15.45
CA ARG A 349 -26.64 -21.37 -16.52
C ARG A 349 -26.17 -22.75 -16.08
N LEU A 350 -25.76 -22.91 -14.83
CA LEU A 350 -25.41 -24.21 -14.25
C LEU A 350 -26.63 -25.10 -14.01
N LEU A 351 -27.85 -24.56 -13.96
CA LEU A 351 -29.08 -25.34 -13.84
C LEU A 351 -29.65 -25.81 -15.18
N LYS A 352 -29.33 -25.12 -16.29
CA LYS A 352 -29.69 -25.54 -17.65
C LYS A 352 -29.01 -26.89 -17.97
N ARG A 353 -29.74 -27.75 -18.68
CA ARG A 353 -29.35 -29.17 -18.85
C ARG A 353 -28.10 -29.34 -19.69
#